data_AF-A0A943WU57-F1
#
_entry.id   AF-A0A943WU57-F1
#
_cell.length_a   1.000
_cell.length_b   1.000
_cell.length_c   1.000
_cell.angle_alpha   90.00
_cell.angle_beta   90.00
_cell.angle_gamma   90.00
#
_symmetry.space_group_name_H-M   'P 1'
#
loop_
_entity.id
_entity.type
_entity.pdbx_description
1 polymer ?
#
loop_
_entity_poly.entity_id
_entity_poly.type
_entity_poly.pdbx_seq_one_letter_code
_entity_poly.pdbx_strand_id
1 'polypeptide(L)'
;MVKNRVLFCNIAYMKYYSGITETDTPVNGGRYVNEENDAMEKYNFLVCSDGLCRGFVETSHSNGYKAKYSKPRRIRIERIDGEFKNKEAVDGVTVIFFAKAPKGEHIVVGWYENATVYRERRRYQGREYNITAKAIGCKLIDWKNRNYVVPKGPMQKKKYGVGAGQSNIWYADKTQLDKEFVKKTLEYINNLSV
;
A
#
# COMPACT_ATOMS: atom_id res chain seq x y z
N MET A 1 18.61 18.98 -0.74
CA MET A 1 17.46 18.39 -1.46
C MET A 1 16.60 17.64 -0.47
N VAL A 2 15.30 17.91 -0.40
CA VAL A 2 14.39 17.11 0.43
C VAL A 2 14.30 15.71 -0.18
N LYS A 3 14.56 14.68 0.61
CA LYS A 3 14.51 13.28 0.18
C LYS A 3 13.06 12.80 0.23
N ASN A 4 12.47 12.49 -0.93
CA ASN A 4 11.10 11.98 -0.99
C ASN A 4 11.09 10.49 -0.62
N ARG A 5 10.56 10.17 0.56
CA ARG A 5 10.34 8.80 1.01
C ARG A 5 8.98 8.33 0.47
N VAL A 6 8.98 7.37 -0.45
CA VAL A 6 7.75 6.87 -1.08
C VAL A 6 7.70 5.34 -1.01
N LEU A 7 6.51 4.80 -0.75
CA LEU A 7 6.26 3.37 -0.76
C LEU A 7 4.95 3.08 -1.49
N PHE A 8 4.96 2.12 -2.43
CA PHE A 8 3.75 1.66 -3.10
C PHE A 8 3.28 0.34 -2.48
N CYS A 9 2.01 0.32 -2.09
CA CYS A 9 1.36 -0.81 -1.41
C CYS A 9 0.17 -1.30 -2.24
N ASN A 10 0.32 -2.47 -2.86
CA ASN A 10 -0.75 -3.18 -3.54
C ASN A 10 -1.66 -3.82 -2.49
N ILE A 11 -2.94 -3.47 -2.54
CA ILE A 11 -3.98 -3.98 -1.63
C ILE A 11 -5.18 -4.50 -2.45
N ALA A 12 -6.10 -5.21 -1.81
CA ALA A 12 -7.41 -5.50 -2.42
C ALA A 12 -8.14 -4.19 -2.76
N TYR A 13 -8.94 -4.24 -3.82
CA TYR A 13 -9.78 -3.12 -4.18
C TYR A 13 -11.03 -3.09 -3.31
N MET A 14 -11.28 -1.94 -2.66
CA MET A 14 -12.51 -1.62 -1.97
C MET A 14 -12.90 -0.17 -2.25
N LYS A 15 -14.17 0.17 -2.13
CA LYS A 15 -14.64 1.55 -2.32
C LYS A 15 -14.23 2.43 -1.15
N TYR A 16 -14.43 1.99 0.09
CA TYR A 16 -14.33 2.87 1.26
C TYR A 16 -13.22 2.50 2.24
N TYR A 17 -12.79 1.24 2.27
CA TYR A 17 -11.75 0.76 3.21
C TYR A 17 -12.04 1.13 4.68
N SER A 18 -13.33 1.09 5.06
CA SER A 18 -13.82 1.37 6.40
C SER A 18 -14.58 0.19 7.02
N GLY A 19 -14.34 -1.03 6.52
CA GLY A 19 -15.05 -2.25 6.88
C GLY A 19 -15.68 -2.95 5.67
N ILE A 20 -16.19 -4.16 5.90
CA ILE A 20 -16.92 -4.93 4.90
C ILE A 20 -18.41 -4.60 5.03
N THR A 21 -19.04 -4.34 3.89
CA THR A 21 -20.50 -4.24 3.77
C THR A 21 -20.97 -5.10 2.60
N GLU A 22 -22.28 -5.32 2.47
CA GLU A 22 -22.84 -6.05 1.32
C GLU A 22 -22.46 -5.44 -0.04
N THR A 23 -22.20 -4.13 -0.08
CA THR A 23 -21.90 -3.39 -1.31
C THR A 23 -20.42 -2.98 -1.48
N ASP A 24 -19.60 -3.32 -0.48
CA ASP A 24 -18.17 -3.07 -0.44
C ASP A 24 -17.42 -4.23 0.23
N THR A 25 -17.11 -5.23 -0.58
CA THR A 25 -16.26 -6.37 -0.23
C THR A 25 -14.92 -6.26 -0.96
N PRO A 26 -13.83 -6.81 -0.41
CA PRO A 26 -12.53 -6.75 -1.07
C PRO A 26 -12.54 -7.54 -2.39
N VAL A 27 -12.11 -6.89 -3.47
CA VAL A 27 -12.03 -7.49 -4.82
C VAL A 27 -10.56 -7.67 -5.21
N ASN A 28 -10.24 -8.80 -5.83
CA ASN A 28 -8.89 -9.13 -6.29
C ASN A 28 -7.82 -9.06 -5.18
N GLY A 29 -8.24 -9.31 -3.94
CA GLY A 29 -7.31 -9.48 -2.83
C GLY A 29 -6.38 -10.66 -3.08
N GLY A 30 -5.24 -10.67 -2.36
CA GLY A 30 -4.34 -11.82 -2.41
C GLY A 30 -5.09 -13.12 -2.05
N ARG A 31 -4.45 -14.27 -2.29
CA ARG A 31 -5.02 -15.61 -2.05
C ARG A 31 -5.69 -15.78 -0.66
N TYR A 32 -5.28 -14.97 0.33
CA TYR A 32 -5.83 -14.88 1.69
C TYR A 32 -7.29 -14.38 1.76
N VAL A 33 -7.65 -13.38 0.95
CA VAL A 33 -8.99 -12.75 0.98
C VAL A 33 -10.07 -13.71 0.47
N ASN A 34 -9.72 -14.57 -0.48
CA ASN A 34 -10.64 -15.54 -1.07
C ASN A 34 -10.89 -16.77 -0.17
N GLU A 35 -10.05 -17.01 0.85
CA GLU A 35 -10.10 -18.23 1.68
C GLU A 35 -10.49 -17.93 3.16
N GLU A 36 -10.21 -16.74 3.71
CA GLU A 36 -10.31 -16.50 5.18
C GLU A 36 -11.24 -15.34 5.62
N ASN A 37 -11.99 -14.71 4.70
CA ASN A 37 -13.02 -13.69 4.98
C ASN A 37 -12.62 -12.45 5.82
N ASP A 38 -11.35 -12.29 6.22
CA ASP A 38 -10.85 -11.12 6.94
C ASP A 38 -9.64 -10.47 6.24
N ALA A 39 -9.92 -9.60 5.28
CA ALA A 39 -8.90 -8.74 4.70
C ALA A 39 -8.52 -7.62 5.68
N MET A 40 -7.38 -7.71 6.36
CA MET A 40 -6.88 -6.67 7.29
C MET A 40 -6.78 -5.26 6.68
N GLU A 41 -6.64 -5.20 5.35
CA GLU A 41 -6.62 -3.98 4.53
C GLU A 41 -8.01 -3.30 4.42
N LYS A 42 -9.11 -3.97 4.79
CA LYS A 42 -10.48 -3.43 4.73
C LYS A 42 -10.71 -2.21 5.59
N TYR A 43 -9.79 -1.90 6.49
CA TYR A 43 -9.84 -0.77 7.42
C TYR A 43 -8.69 0.22 7.18
N ASN A 44 -8.08 0.21 5.99
CA ASN A 44 -6.96 1.10 5.65
C ASN A 44 -7.35 2.58 5.59
N PHE A 45 -8.62 2.96 5.60
CA PHE A 45 -9.00 4.37 5.70
C PHE A 45 -10.01 4.61 6.83
N LEU A 46 -10.10 3.66 7.78
CA LEU A 46 -10.84 3.84 9.01
C LEU A 46 -9.99 4.65 10.01
N VAL A 47 -10.50 5.80 10.43
CA VAL A 47 -9.93 6.61 11.50
C VAL A 47 -10.25 5.93 12.84
N CYS A 48 -9.22 5.59 13.60
CA CYS A 48 -9.37 5.05 14.95
C CYS A 48 -9.72 6.16 15.96
N SER A 49 -10.15 5.75 17.16
CA SER A 49 -10.53 6.67 18.26
C SER A 49 -9.42 7.64 18.68
N ASP A 50 -8.16 7.33 18.40
CA ASP A 50 -7.00 8.18 18.69
C ASP A 50 -6.61 9.11 17.53
N GLY A 51 -7.45 9.21 16.49
CA GLY A 51 -7.24 10.08 15.33
C GLY A 51 -6.20 9.57 14.33
N LEU A 52 -5.74 8.32 14.47
CA LEU A 52 -4.82 7.68 13.53
C LEU A 52 -5.57 6.72 12.61
N CYS A 53 -5.19 6.72 11.34
CA CYS A 53 -5.44 5.57 10.48
C CYS A 53 -4.31 4.56 10.65
N ARG A 54 -4.69 3.28 10.67
CA ARG A 54 -3.76 2.15 10.73
C ARG A 54 -3.84 1.40 9.41
N GLY A 55 -2.83 1.56 8.58
CA GLY A 55 -2.73 0.92 7.28
C GLY A 55 -2.09 -0.46 7.38
N PHE A 56 -2.56 -1.39 6.54
CA PHE A 56 -2.02 -2.72 6.40
C PHE A 56 -1.77 -3.04 4.93
N VAL A 57 -0.59 -3.57 4.66
CA VAL A 57 -0.25 -4.27 3.40
C VAL A 57 0.31 -5.64 3.73
N GLU A 58 -0.22 -6.68 3.09
CA GLU A 58 0.28 -8.04 3.28
C GLU A 58 1.68 -8.17 2.66
N THR A 59 2.64 -8.71 3.41
CA THR A 59 3.99 -9.00 2.91
C THR A 59 4.09 -10.46 2.45
N SER A 60 5.02 -10.76 1.54
CA SER A 60 5.27 -12.15 1.17
C SER A 60 5.79 -12.95 2.37
N HIS A 61 5.60 -14.26 2.37
CA HIS A 61 6.00 -15.12 3.48
C HIS A 61 7.33 -15.83 3.21
N SER A 62 8.04 -16.23 4.26
CA SER A 62 9.35 -16.89 4.15
C SER A 62 9.30 -18.27 3.47
N ASN A 63 8.19 -19.02 3.61
CA ASN A 63 8.04 -20.41 3.16
C ASN A 63 6.75 -20.67 2.36
N GLY A 64 6.07 -19.62 1.91
CA GLY A 64 4.73 -19.71 1.36
C GLY A 64 3.66 -19.84 2.45
N TYR A 65 2.52 -19.19 2.24
CA TYR A 65 1.48 -18.98 3.25
C TYR A 65 0.99 -20.24 3.97
N LYS A 66 0.85 -21.37 3.26
CA LYS A 66 0.35 -22.64 3.82
C LYS A 66 1.41 -23.49 4.54
N ALA A 67 2.66 -23.01 4.61
CA ALA A 67 3.70 -23.75 5.30
C ALA A 67 3.52 -23.67 6.82
N LYS A 68 3.75 -24.80 7.51
CA LYS A 68 3.64 -24.95 8.98
C LYS A 68 4.44 -23.90 9.78
N TYR A 69 5.49 -23.32 9.18
CA TYR A 69 6.33 -22.27 9.78
C TYR A 69 6.41 -21.02 8.89
N SER A 70 5.30 -20.68 8.21
CA SER A 70 5.21 -19.46 7.40
C SER A 70 5.25 -18.22 8.30
N LYS A 71 6.22 -17.32 8.07
CA LYS A 71 6.29 -16.02 8.73
C LYS A 71 6.18 -14.91 7.68
N PRO A 72 5.43 -13.83 7.98
CA PRO A 72 5.41 -12.67 7.11
C PRO A 72 6.81 -12.06 7.05
N ARG A 73 7.26 -11.70 5.84
CA ARG A 73 8.55 -11.02 5.68
C ARG A 73 8.43 -9.58 6.17
N ARG A 74 9.54 -9.08 6.68
CA ARG A 74 9.70 -7.68 7.10
C ARG A 74 9.63 -6.73 5.92
N ILE A 75 9.09 -5.53 6.15
CA ILE A 75 9.26 -4.40 5.24
C ILE A 75 10.72 -3.96 5.31
N ARG A 76 11.37 -3.86 4.14
CA ARG A 76 12.76 -3.39 4.01
C ARG A 76 12.78 -1.86 4.00
N ILE A 77 12.51 -1.25 5.15
CA ILE A 77 12.42 0.22 5.27
C ILE A 77 13.72 0.93 4.86
N GLU A 78 14.86 0.22 4.88
CA GLU A 78 16.14 0.70 4.36
C GLU A 78 16.14 0.98 2.86
N ARG A 79 15.20 0.40 2.11
CA ARG A 79 15.00 0.71 0.70
C ARG A 79 14.17 1.97 0.47
N ILE A 80 13.41 2.39 1.47
CA ILE A 80 12.73 3.70 1.48
C ILE A 80 13.77 4.76 1.81
N ASP A 81 14.57 4.51 2.86
CA ASP A 81 15.65 5.38 3.27
C ASP A 81 16.76 4.60 3.96
N GLY A 82 17.96 4.62 3.38
CA GLY A 82 19.13 3.89 3.87
C GLY A 82 19.56 4.23 5.30
N GLU A 83 19.21 5.41 5.81
CA GLU A 83 19.49 5.81 7.20
C GLU A 83 18.74 4.94 8.23
N PHE A 84 17.71 4.21 7.79
CA PHE A 84 16.85 3.40 8.63
C PHE A 84 17.20 1.90 8.62
N LYS A 85 18.41 1.53 8.14
CA LYS A 85 18.89 0.14 8.02
C LYS A 85 18.71 -0.71 9.28
N ASN A 86 18.98 -0.14 10.45
CA ASN A 86 18.90 -0.84 11.73
C ASN A 86 17.79 -0.26 12.63
N LYS A 87 16.77 0.35 12.03
CA LYS A 87 15.63 0.95 12.74
C LYS A 87 14.39 0.08 12.59
N GLU A 88 13.43 0.28 13.49
CA GLU A 88 12.16 -0.46 13.51
C GLU A 88 11.04 0.21 12.69
N ALA A 89 11.19 1.49 12.39
CA ALA A 89 10.25 2.27 11.61
C ALA A 89 10.94 3.43 10.90
N VAL A 90 10.29 3.96 9.86
CA VAL A 90 10.68 5.18 9.15
C VAL A 90 9.50 6.13 9.06
N ASP A 91 9.73 7.40 9.41
CA ASP A 91 8.74 8.47 9.39
C ASP A 91 8.85 9.36 8.14
N GLY A 92 7.80 10.13 7.89
CA GLY A 92 7.77 11.07 6.77
C GLY A 92 7.63 10.37 5.42
N VAL A 93 6.99 9.20 5.38
CA VAL A 93 6.78 8.44 4.14
C VAL A 93 5.45 8.83 3.51
N THR A 94 5.46 9.07 2.20
CA THR A 94 4.23 9.07 1.39
C THR A 94 3.94 7.64 0.98
N VAL A 95 2.90 7.03 1.57
CA VAL A 95 2.52 5.65 1.27
C VAL A 95 1.36 5.67 0.27
N ILE A 96 1.62 5.21 -0.94
CA ILE A 96 0.63 5.13 -2.02
C ILE A 96 -0.03 3.76 -1.99
N PHE A 97 -1.34 3.73 -1.75
CA PHE A 97 -2.13 2.52 -1.91
C PHE A 97 -2.63 2.42 -3.34
N PHE A 98 -2.46 1.24 -3.93
CA PHE A 98 -2.98 0.93 -5.25
C PHE A 98 -3.60 -0.46 -5.25
N ALA A 99 -4.55 -0.69 -6.14
CA ALA A 99 -5.29 -1.94 -6.17
C ALA A 99 -5.73 -2.30 -7.58
N LYS A 100 -5.92 -3.60 -7.84
CA LYS A 100 -6.51 -4.07 -9.11
C LYS A 100 -8.00 -3.76 -9.13
N ALA A 101 -8.40 -2.79 -9.96
CA ALA A 101 -9.81 -2.49 -10.15
C ALA A 101 -10.61 -3.74 -10.58
N PRO A 102 -11.92 -3.84 -10.24
CA PRO A 102 -12.74 -5.00 -10.61
C PRO A 102 -12.71 -5.30 -12.12
N LYS A 103 -12.60 -4.24 -12.92
CA LYS A 103 -12.31 -4.28 -14.36
C LYS A 103 -11.17 -3.31 -14.64
N GLY A 104 -10.22 -3.69 -15.49
CA GLY A 104 -9.13 -2.80 -15.91
C GLY A 104 -7.81 -3.06 -15.20
N GLU A 105 -7.01 -2.02 -14.99
CA GLU A 105 -5.62 -2.12 -14.49
C GLU A 105 -5.51 -1.92 -12.98
N HIS A 106 -4.29 -1.96 -12.46
CA HIS A 106 -4.04 -1.53 -11.10
C HIS A 106 -4.03 -0.01 -11.07
N ILE A 107 -4.73 0.59 -10.11
CA ILE A 107 -4.90 2.05 -10.01
C ILE A 107 -4.63 2.53 -8.59
N VAL A 108 -4.16 3.76 -8.45
CA VAL A 108 -4.08 4.43 -7.14
C VAL A 108 -5.49 4.54 -6.56
N VAL A 109 -5.64 4.14 -5.31
CA VAL A 109 -6.93 4.22 -4.58
C VAL A 109 -6.91 5.32 -3.52
N GLY A 110 -5.74 5.62 -2.97
CA GLY A 110 -5.53 6.62 -1.94
C GLY A 110 -4.09 6.61 -1.46
N TRP A 111 -3.75 7.50 -0.53
CA TRP A 111 -2.42 7.60 0.04
C TRP A 111 -2.46 8.10 1.47
N TYR A 112 -1.36 7.84 2.18
CA TYR A 112 -1.04 8.52 3.42
C TYR A 112 0.13 9.46 3.23
N GLU A 113 0.01 10.66 3.77
CA GLU A 113 1.06 11.66 3.90
C GLU A 113 1.70 11.58 5.28
N ASN A 114 3.00 11.87 5.34
CA ASN A 114 3.78 11.87 6.58
C ASN A 114 3.55 10.62 7.45
N ALA A 115 3.47 9.45 6.81
CA ALA A 115 3.22 8.19 7.47
C ALA A 115 4.47 7.63 8.14
N THR A 116 4.25 6.85 9.19
CA THR A 116 5.24 5.94 9.77
C THR A 116 5.05 4.56 9.16
N VAL A 117 6.10 3.99 8.58
CA VAL A 117 6.14 2.61 8.09
C VAL A 117 6.97 1.75 9.02
N TYR A 118 6.40 0.66 9.52
CA TYR A 118 7.06 -0.25 10.45
C TYR A 118 7.70 -1.42 9.70
N ARG A 119 8.89 -1.83 10.15
CA ARG A 119 9.60 -3.01 9.64
C ARG A 119 8.82 -4.30 9.91
N GLU A 120 8.26 -4.39 11.10
CA GLU A 120 7.45 -5.52 11.59
C GLU A 120 5.99 -5.10 11.79
N ARG A 121 5.08 -6.07 11.73
CA ARG A 121 3.66 -5.83 12.02
C ARG A 121 3.49 -5.44 13.49
N ARG A 122 2.60 -4.48 13.70
CA ARG A 122 2.13 -4.03 15.01
C ARG A 122 0.67 -4.44 15.20
N ARG A 123 0.18 -4.38 16.43
CA ARG A 123 -1.21 -4.70 16.78
C ARG A 123 -1.88 -3.55 17.52
N TYR A 124 -3.15 -3.33 17.21
CA TYR A 124 -4.01 -2.38 17.91
C TYR A 124 -5.43 -2.93 17.92
N GLN A 125 -6.02 -3.08 19.12
CA GLN A 125 -7.38 -3.60 19.30
C GLN A 125 -7.64 -4.90 18.49
N GLY A 126 -6.70 -5.85 18.57
CA GLY A 126 -6.81 -7.14 17.87
C GLY A 126 -6.48 -7.13 16.38
N ARG A 127 -6.26 -5.96 15.76
CA ARG A 127 -5.95 -5.80 14.33
C ARG A 127 -4.45 -5.61 14.08
N GLU A 128 -3.93 -6.26 13.04
CA GLU A 128 -2.56 -6.03 12.56
C GLU A 128 -2.46 -4.81 11.64
N TYR A 129 -1.37 -4.06 11.76
CA TYR A 129 -1.02 -2.94 10.89
C TYR A 129 0.49 -2.85 10.71
N ASN A 130 0.95 -2.19 9.66
CA ASN A 130 2.37 -1.92 9.42
C ASN A 130 2.62 -0.50 8.89
N ILE A 131 1.59 0.33 8.83
CA ILE A 131 1.65 1.74 8.47
C ILE A 131 0.73 2.53 9.44
N THR A 132 1.14 3.72 9.87
CA THR A 132 0.27 4.66 10.59
C THR A 132 0.39 6.05 10.02
N ALA A 133 -0.70 6.80 10.01
CA ALA A 133 -0.69 8.24 9.73
C ALA A 133 -1.83 8.93 10.48
N LYS A 134 -1.71 10.24 10.70
CA LYS A 134 -2.81 11.07 11.22
C LYS A 134 -3.93 11.14 10.18
N ALA A 135 -5.18 11.12 10.62
CA ALA A 135 -6.35 11.17 9.74
C ALA A 135 -6.28 12.28 8.68
N ILE A 136 -5.76 13.46 9.05
CA ILE A 136 -5.60 14.61 8.12
C ILE A 136 -4.71 14.30 6.91
N GLY A 137 -3.72 13.41 7.07
CA GLY A 137 -2.83 12.97 6.00
C GLY A 137 -3.32 11.73 5.27
N CYS A 138 -4.48 11.16 5.63
CA CYS A 138 -5.03 9.96 5.00
C CYS A 138 -6.06 10.35 3.95
N LYS A 139 -5.71 10.20 2.68
CA LYS A 139 -6.50 10.66 1.54
C LYS A 139 -7.00 9.49 0.72
N LEU A 140 -8.32 9.33 0.64
CA LEU A 140 -8.96 8.31 -0.18
C LEU A 140 -9.59 8.96 -1.41
N ILE A 141 -9.27 8.44 -2.59
CA ILE A 141 -9.89 8.90 -3.83
C ILE A 141 -11.28 8.25 -3.92
N ASP A 142 -12.32 9.06 -4.18
CA ASP A 142 -13.66 8.56 -4.49
C ASP A 142 -13.54 7.48 -5.58
N TRP A 143 -14.19 6.34 -5.37
CA TRP A 143 -14.04 5.17 -6.21
C TRP A 143 -14.44 5.39 -7.68
N LYS A 144 -15.25 6.41 -7.97
CA LYS A 144 -15.63 6.83 -9.33
C LYS A 144 -14.54 7.63 -10.04
N ASN A 145 -13.62 8.24 -9.30
CA ASN A 145 -12.59 9.15 -9.81
C ASN A 145 -11.19 8.50 -9.91
N ARG A 146 -11.06 7.22 -9.55
CA ARG A 146 -9.78 6.50 -9.60
C ARG A 146 -9.40 6.16 -11.04
N ASN A 147 -8.36 6.83 -11.55
CA ASN A 147 -7.96 6.70 -12.96
C ASN A 147 -6.43 6.61 -13.18
N TYR A 148 -5.62 6.80 -12.14
CA TYR A 148 -4.17 6.78 -12.28
C TYR A 148 -3.61 5.37 -12.16
N VAL A 149 -3.05 4.86 -13.27
CA VAL A 149 -2.56 3.48 -13.38
C VAL A 149 -1.21 3.30 -12.69
N VAL A 150 -1.08 2.24 -11.91
CA VAL A 150 0.18 1.72 -11.39
C VAL A 150 0.51 0.41 -12.13
N PRO A 151 1.43 0.41 -13.10
CA PRO A 151 1.75 -0.79 -13.85
C PRO A 151 2.22 -1.92 -12.93
N LYS A 152 1.68 -3.12 -13.08
CA LYS A 152 2.08 -4.30 -12.29
C LYS A 152 2.12 -5.56 -13.15
N GLY A 153 3.18 -6.33 -12.98
CA GLY A 153 3.42 -7.57 -13.71
C GLY A 153 4.09 -7.38 -15.08
N PRO A 154 4.51 -8.48 -15.73
CA PRO A 154 5.40 -8.46 -16.88
C PRO A 154 4.76 -7.79 -18.11
N MET A 155 3.48 -8.04 -18.37
CA MET A 155 2.78 -7.48 -19.53
C MET A 155 2.67 -5.96 -19.44
N GLN A 156 2.24 -5.43 -18.30
CA GLN A 156 2.16 -3.97 -18.10
C GLN A 156 3.55 -3.35 -18.05
N LYS A 157 4.54 -4.02 -17.44
CA LYS A 157 5.92 -3.53 -17.51
C LYS A 157 6.44 -3.42 -18.94
N LYS A 158 6.09 -4.35 -19.84
CA LYS A 158 6.41 -4.24 -21.27
C LYS A 158 5.71 -3.05 -21.94
N LYS A 159 4.45 -2.79 -21.58
CA LYS A 159 3.65 -1.67 -22.10
C LYS A 159 4.14 -0.30 -21.62
N TYR A 160 4.47 -0.17 -20.34
CA TYR A 160 4.77 1.11 -19.68
C TYR A 160 6.26 1.37 -19.45
N GLY A 161 7.14 0.38 -19.68
CA GLY A 161 8.57 0.45 -19.37
C GLY A 161 8.91 0.35 -17.87
N VAL A 162 7.94 0.60 -17.00
CA VAL A 162 8.03 0.55 -15.54
C VAL A 162 6.93 -0.36 -14.99
N GLY A 163 7.13 -0.92 -13.80
CA GLY A 163 6.04 -1.57 -13.09
C GLY A 163 6.44 -2.36 -11.86
N ALA A 164 5.50 -2.45 -10.93
CA ALA A 164 5.58 -3.27 -9.73
C ALA A 164 5.72 -4.76 -10.10
N GLY A 165 6.54 -5.46 -9.30
CA GLY A 165 6.69 -6.92 -9.41
C GLY A 165 5.50 -7.68 -8.81
N GLN A 166 5.69 -8.98 -8.53
CA GLN A 166 4.66 -9.81 -7.90
C GLN A 166 4.36 -9.40 -6.45
N SER A 167 5.38 -8.91 -5.71
CA SER A 167 5.25 -8.39 -4.34
C SER A 167 4.15 -7.34 -4.20
N ASN A 168 3.47 -7.31 -3.06
CA ASN A 168 2.53 -6.24 -2.72
C ASN A 168 3.25 -4.93 -2.36
N ILE A 169 4.52 -5.00 -1.98
CA ILE A 169 5.35 -3.82 -1.74
C ILE A 169 6.22 -3.56 -2.97
N TRP A 170 6.17 -2.33 -3.46
CA TRP A 170 7.08 -1.81 -4.48
C TRP A 170 7.74 -0.52 -4.00
N TYR A 171 9.07 -0.54 -3.96
CA TYR A 171 9.90 0.59 -3.48
C TYR A 171 10.22 1.59 -4.59
N ALA A 172 9.97 1.24 -5.87
CA ALA A 172 10.25 2.08 -7.03
C ALA A 172 11.63 2.77 -6.99
N ASP A 173 12.66 2.01 -6.63
CA ASP A 173 14.00 2.50 -6.28
C ASP A 173 15.11 1.97 -7.21
N LYS A 174 14.79 1.13 -8.21
CA LYS A 174 15.82 0.38 -8.95
C LYS A 174 16.30 1.08 -10.21
N THR A 175 15.40 1.74 -10.93
CA THR A 175 15.70 2.29 -12.27
C THR A 175 15.39 3.78 -12.35
N GLN A 176 15.93 4.46 -13.37
CA GLN A 176 15.58 5.85 -13.63
C GLN A 176 14.08 6.01 -13.95
N LEU A 177 13.50 5.05 -14.67
CA LEU A 177 12.06 5.01 -14.94
C LEU A 177 11.23 4.84 -13.66
N ASP A 178 11.72 4.10 -12.66
CA ASP A 178 11.06 4.01 -11.36
C ASP A 178 11.00 5.40 -10.69
N LYS A 179 12.11 6.14 -10.69
CA LYS A 179 12.18 7.50 -10.11
C LYS A 179 11.28 8.49 -10.83
N GLU A 180 11.22 8.41 -12.16
CA GLU A 180 10.31 9.23 -12.96
C GLU A 180 8.84 8.88 -12.68
N PHE A 181 8.53 7.60 -12.51
CA PHE A 181 7.20 7.16 -12.13
C PHE A 181 6.80 7.65 -10.73
N VAL A 182 7.72 7.60 -9.77
CA VAL A 182 7.51 8.20 -8.43
C VAL A 182 7.17 9.68 -8.56
N LYS A 183 7.97 10.45 -9.31
CA LYS A 183 7.76 11.89 -9.51
C LYS A 183 6.38 12.18 -10.11
N LYS A 184 6.02 11.49 -11.20
CA LYS A 184 4.70 11.63 -11.85
C LYS A 184 3.54 11.27 -10.92
N THR A 185 3.72 10.26 -10.06
CA THR A 185 2.69 9.87 -9.10
C THR A 185 2.51 10.94 -8.02
N LEU A 186 3.61 11.50 -7.51
CA LEU A 186 3.55 12.59 -6.54
C LEU A 186 2.91 13.84 -7.14
N GLU A 187 3.25 14.19 -8.39
CA GLU A 187 2.59 15.27 -9.13
C GLU A 187 1.09 15.02 -9.29
N TYR A 188 0.68 13.80 -9.61
CA TYR A 188 -0.73 13.43 -9.70
C TYR A 188 -1.47 13.63 -8.38
N ILE A 189 -0.99 13.06 -7.27
CA ILE A 189 -1.70 13.14 -5.99
C ILE A 189 -1.71 14.55 -5.40
N ASN A 190 -0.65 15.33 -5.60
CA ASN A 190 -0.58 16.71 -5.10
C ASN A 190 -1.55 17.66 -5.82
N ASN A 191 -1.97 17.30 -7.05
CA ASN A 191 -2.93 18.08 -7.83
C ASN A 191 -4.37 17.60 -7.65
N LEU A 192 -4.61 16.53 -6.87
CA LEU A 192 -5.95 16.06 -6.57
C LEU A 192 -6.57 16.89 -5.44
N SER A 193 -7.81 17.33 -5.65
CA SER A 193 -8.66 17.82 -4.57
C SER A 193 -9.39 16.63 -3.94
N VAL A 194 -8.92 16.18 -2.78
CA VAL A 194 -9.44 15.03 -2.01
C VAL A 194 -9.64 15.34 -0.53
#